data_AF-A0A3N1B0D5-F1
#
_entry.id   AF-A0A3N1B0D5-F1
#
_cell.length_a   1.000
_cell.length_b   1.000
_cell.length_c   1.000
_cell.angle_alpha   90.00
_cell.angle_beta   90.00
_cell.angle_gamma   90.00
#
_symmetry.space_group_name_H-M   'P 1'
#
loop_
_entity.id
_entity.type
_entity.pdbx_description
1 polymer ?
#
loop_
_entity_poly.entity_id
_entity_poly.type
_entity_poly.pdbx_seq_one_letter_code
_entity_poly.pdbx_strand_id
1 'polypeptide(L)'
;MFDQSIRAAELASGAGQSAIVTVVIAAISSGIVATLINTITGNLKASADYRRDRYAEAIRYLVAWSEYPYRIRRRTDDEPATLSALAERGHALQEQRAAIAAWMASESRVAKLVFDDCTREISTFVGPACAMAWRSAPITAASDMVLGKSAQPESQIAIQRMEHMIRHRFGLYRLMWRTWVLKRIEKGIKTEDDDLHTSAESLFSRSGPASTKRDGKRHQKDGRQEVRP
;
A
#
# COMPACT_ATOMS: atom_id res chain seq x y z
N MET A 1 52.75 -64.78 4.51
CA MET A 1 52.75 -63.71 3.49
C MET A 1 51.35 -63.49 2.87
N PHE A 2 50.26 -63.88 3.54
CA PHE A 2 48.87 -63.75 3.06
C PHE A 2 48.00 -62.78 3.89
N ASP A 3 48.59 -62.15 4.91
CA ASP A 3 47.87 -61.37 5.92
C ASP A 3 47.88 -59.85 5.62
N GLN A 4 48.66 -59.41 4.63
CA GLN A 4 48.71 -57.99 4.23
C GLN A 4 47.66 -57.61 3.17
N SER A 5 47.14 -58.56 2.39
CA SER A 5 46.15 -58.27 1.35
C SER A 5 44.74 -58.02 1.91
N ILE A 6 44.38 -58.62 3.05
CA ILE A 6 43.05 -58.43 3.67
C ILE A 6 42.95 -57.09 4.39
N ARG A 7 44.03 -56.62 5.04
CA ARG A 7 44.05 -55.30 5.71
C ARG A 7 44.00 -54.11 4.75
N ALA A 8 44.45 -54.28 3.50
CA ALA A 8 44.41 -53.21 2.51
C ALA A 8 42.98 -52.97 1.95
N ALA A 9 42.13 -53.99 1.89
CA ALA A 9 40.76 -53.85 1.42
C ALA A 9 39.82 -53.19 2.46
N GLU A 10 40.09 -53.40 3.75
CA GLU A 10 39.26 -52.87 4.84
C GLU A 10 39.44 -51.36 5.06
N LEU A 11 40.64 -50.83 4.80
CA LEU A 11 40.92 -49.38 4.88
C LEU A 11 40.32 -48.58 3.72
N ALA A 12 40.05 -49.20 2.56
CA ALA A 12 39.42 -48.54 1.43
C ALA A 12 37.89 -48.39 1.59
N SER A 13 37.25 -49.27 2.38
CA SER A 13 35.79 -49.28 2.57
C SER A 13 35.29 -48.20 3.55
N GLY A 14 36.10 -47.79 4.53
CA GLY A 14 35.71 -46.82 5.56
C GLY A 14 35.70 -45.36 5.09
N ALA A 15 36.55 -45.01 4.13
CA ALA A 15 36.68 -43.62 3.65
C ALA A 15 35.56 -43.20 2.68
N GLY A 16 34.97 -44.14 1.93
CA GLY A 16 33.91 -43.85 0.95
C GLY A 16 32.51 -43.66 1.56
N GLN A 17 32.18 -44.39 2.64
CA GLN A 17 30.87 -44.29 3.29
C GLN A 17 30.67 -42.96 4.04
N SER A 18 31.74 -42.40 4.63
CA SER A 18 31.70 -41.11 5.33
C SER A 18 31.39 -39.93 4.39
N ALA A 19 31.97 -39.93 3.19
CA ALA A 19 31.77 -38.85 2.22
C ALA A 19 30.35 -38.86 1.63
N ILE A 20 29.80 -40.04 1.30
CA ILE A 20 28.47 -40.17 0.70
C ILE A 20 27.37 -39.78 1.72
N VAL A 21 27.50 -40.20 2.98
CA VAL A 21 26.53 -39.85 4.04
C VAL A 21 26.54 -38.34 4.33
N THR A 22 27.72 -37.70 4.30
CA THR A 22 27.84 -36.24 4.53
C THR A 22 27.23 -35.44 3.36
N VAL A 23 27.42 -35.87 2.11
CA VAL A 23 26.82 -35.24 0.93
C VAL A 23 25.30 -35.42 0.92
N VAL A 24 24.78 -36.58 1.32
CA VAL A 24 23.34 -36.83 1.40
C VAL A 24 22.67 -36.00 2.52
N ILE A 25 23.31 -35.84 3.68
CA ILE A 25 22.80 -34.97 4.77
C ILE A 25 22.85 -33.48 4.38
N ALA A 26 23.89 -33.04 3.66
CA ALA A 26 23.97 -31.69 3.10
C ALA A 26 22.93 -31.44 1.98
N ALA A 27 22.64 -32.46 1.17
CA ALA A 27 21.60 -32.40 0.13
C ALA A 27 20.17 -32.38 0.72
N ILE A 28 19.92 -33.14 1.79
CA ILE A 28 18.61 -33.15 2.47
C ILE A 28 18.37 -31.83 3.23
N SER A 29 19.41 -31.24 3.84
CA SER A 29 19.29 -29.96 4.54
C SER A 29 19.10 -28.76 3.59
N SER A 30 19.70 -28.79 2.39
CA SER A 30 19.49 -27.74 1.38
C SER A 30 18.10 -27.79 0.73
N GLY A 31 17.50 -28.98 0.55
CA GLY A 31 16.13 -29.12 0.03
C GLY A 31 15.06 -28.52 0.95
N ILE A 32 15.20 -28.70 2.27
CA ILE A 32 14.24 -28.16 3.26
C ILE A 32 14.32 -26.63 3.34
N VAL A 33 15.51 -26.04 3.25
CA VAL A 33 15.68 -24.58 3.26
C VAL A 33 15.10 -23.94 1.99
N ALA A 34 15.34 -24.53 0.82
CA ALA A 34 14.78 -24.02 -0.43
C ALA A 34 13.23 -24.06 -0.46
N THR A 35 12.64 -25.16 0.04
CA THR A 35 11.17 -25.28 0.14
C THR A 35 10.59 -24.30 1.15
N LEU A 36 11.25 -24.07 2.30
CA LEU A 36 10.82 -23.08 3.29
C LEU A 36 10.87 -21.64 2.73
N ILE A 37 11.96 -21.27 2.05
CA ILE A 37 12.11 -19.94 1.42
C ILE A 37 11.04 -19.73 0.33
N ASN A 38 10.79 -20.74 -0.51
CA ASN A 38 9.74 -20.68 -1.53
C ASN A 38 8.35 -20.54 -0.93
N THR A 39 8.05 -21.26 0.15
CA THR A 39 6.74 -21.21 0.83
C THR A 39 6.51 -19.84 1.46
N ILE A 40 7.52 -19.29 2.16
CA ILE A 40 7.44 -17.95 2.76
C ILE A 40 7.26 -16.88 1.67
N THR A 41 8.03 -16.98 0.59
CA THR A 41 7.96 -16.02 -0.53
C THR A 41 6.61 -16.10 -1.26
N GLY A 42 6.06 -17.31 -1.44
CA GLY A 42 4.72 -17.53 -1.98
C GLY A 42 3.63 -16.88 -1.13
N ASN A 43 3.67 -17.08 0.19
CA ASN A 43 2.70 -16.51 1.11
C ASN A 43 2.76 -14.97 1.15
N LEU A 44 3.96 -14.39 1.10
CA LEU A 44 4.14 -12.93 1.04
C LEU A 44 3.56 -12.33 -0.25
N LYS A 45 3.78 -13.01 -1.40
CA LYS A 45 3.21 -12.60 -2.68
C LYS A 45 1.69 -12.69 -2.67
N ALA A 46 1.14 -13.81 -2.20
CA ALA A 46 -0.32 -13.99 -2.10
C ALA A 46 -0.98 -12.91 -1.23
N SER A 47 -0.38 -12.57 -0.09
CA SER A 47 -0.86 -11.49 0.78
C SER A 47 -0.80 -10.11 0.09
N ALA A 48 0.24 -9.86 -0.71
CA ALA A 48 0.36 -8.60 -1.45
C ALA A 48 -0.67 -8.49 -2.59
N ASP A 49 -0.88 -9.57 -3.33
CA ASP A 49 -1.85 -9.63 -4.42
C ASP A 49 -3.28 -9.47 -3.87
N TYR A 50 -3.62 -10.15 -2.78
CA TYR A 50 -4.90 -9.96 -2.08
C TYR A 50 -5.16 -8.51 -1.69
N ARG A 51 -4.17 -7.81 -1.13
CA ARG A 51 -4.31 -6.39 -0.79
C ARG A 51 -4.54 -5.53 -2.03
N ARG A 52 -3.79 -5.77 -3.12
CA ARG A 52 -3.97 -5.02 -4.38
C ARG A 52 -5.38 -5.17 -4.92
N ASP A 53 -5.93 -6.38 -4.89
CA ASP A 53 -7.28 -6.66 -5.37
C ASP A 53 -8.34 -5.90 -4.56
N ARG A 54 -8.17 -5.84 -3.23
CA ARG A 54 -9.06 -5.07 -2.34
C ARG A 54 -8.98 -3.56 -2.56
N TYR A 55 -7.79 -3.03 -2.85
CA TYR A 55 -7.66 -1.63 -3.23
C TYR A 55 -8.26 -1.34 -4.61
N ALA A 56 -8.12 -2.26 -5.57
CA ALA A 56 -8.79 -2.16 -6.86
C ALA A 56 -10.33 -2.24 -6.72
N GLU A 57 -10.84 -3.02 -5.76
CA GLU A 57 -12.26 -3.03 -5.40
C GLU A 57 -12.75 -1.66 -4.92
N ALA A 58 -11.94 -0.95 -4.14
CA ALA A 58 -12.26 0.42 -3.70
C ALA A 58 -12.34 1.42 -4.85
N ILE A 59 -11.41 1.36 -5.82
CA ILE A 59 -11.48 2.20 -7.03
C ILE A 59 -12.73 1.86 -7.84
N ARG A 60 -13.02 0.57 -8.05
CA ARG A 60 -14.23 0.11 -8.73
C ARG A 60 -15.50 0.63 -8.06
N TYR A 61 -15.54 0.64 -6.73
CA TYR A 61 -16.64 1.23 -5.98
C TYR A 61 -16.78 2.74 -6.23
N LEU A 62 -15.69 3.52 -6.15
CA LEU A 62 -15.74 4.97 -6.37
C LEU A 62 -16.28 5.32 -7.77
N VAL A 63 -15.84 4.57 -8.80
CA VAL A 63 -16.34 4.68 -10.18
C VAL A 63 -17.82 4.28 -10.26
N ALA A 64 -18.19 3.13 -9.70
CA ALA A 64 -19.57 2.66 -9.74
C ALA A 64 -20.53 3.62 -9.02
N TRP A 65 -20.09 4.23 -7.92
CA TRP A 65 -20.85 5.24 -7.18
C TRP A 65 -21.01 6.53 -7.96
N SER A 66 -19.95 7.02 -8.62
CA SER A 66 -20.03 8.22 -9.46
C SER A 66 -20.90 8.02 -10.71
N GLU A 67 -20.97 6.80 -11.24
CA GLU A 67 -21.84 6.42 -12.36
C GLU A 67 -23.30 6.15 -11.97
N TYR A 68 -23.61 5.95 -10.69
CA TYR A 68 -24.94 5.52 -10.28
C TYR A 68 -26.09 6.48 -10.71
N PRO A 69 -25.96 7.82 -10.62
CA PRO A 69 -26.97 8.74 -11.14
C PRO A 69 -27.25 8.54 -12.63
N TYR A 70 -26.22 8.21 -13.41
CA TYR A 70 -26.35 7.98 -14.84
C TYR A 70 -27.15 6.71 -15.14
N ARG A 71 -26.96 5.65 -14.34
CA ARG A 71 -27.73 4.41 -14.45
C ARG A 71 -29.22 4.65 -14.21
N ILE A 72 -29.58 5.44 -13.20
CA ILE A 72 -30.97 5.84 -12.93
C ILE A 72 -31.55 6.65 -14.10
N ARG A 73 -30.75 7.55 -14.68
CA ARG A 73 -31.18 8.40 -15.79
C ARG A 73 -31.42 7.61 -17.07
N ARG A 74 -30.75 6.48 -17.26
CA ARG A 74 -30.86 5.63 -18.46
C ARG A 74 -31.97 4.60 -18.44
N ARG A 75 -32.84 4.62 -17.44
CA ARG A 75 -34.03 3.77 -17.44
C ARG A 75 -34.94 4.11 -18.62
N THR A 76 -35.51 3.07 -19.23
CA THR A 76 -36.39 3.13 -20.41
C THR A 76 -37.87 3.18 -20.04
N ASP A 77 -38.17 2.84 -18.80
CA ASP A 77 -39.51 2.77 -18.23
C ASP A 77 -39.44 3.00 -16.72
N ASP A 78 -40.61 3.20 -16.11
CA ASP A 78 -40.82 3.31 -14.67
C ASP A 78 -41.56 2.08 -14.11
N GLU A 79 -41.42 0.92 -14.77
CA GLU A 79 -42.06 -0.31 -14.29
C GLU A 79 -41.46 -0.72 -12.92
N PRO A 80 -42.27 -1.26 -11.99
CA PRO A 80 -41.81 -1.61 -10.65
C PRO A 80 -40.56 -2.51 -10.62
N ALA A 81 -40.43 -3.41 -11.59
CA ALA A 81 -39.26 -4.28 -11.74
C ALA A 81 -37.98 -3.50 -12.04
N THR A 82 -38.03 -2.53 -12.96
CA THR A 82 -36.90 -1.67 -13.32
C THR A 82 -36.48 -0.80 -12.14
N LEU A 83 -37.44 -0.19 -11.44
CA LEU A 83 -37.15 0.67 -10.29
C LEU A 83 -36.58 -0.13 -9.11
N SER A 84 -37.12 -1.33 -8.85
CA SER A 84 -36.61 -2.24 -7.82
C SER A 84 -35.17 -2.67 -8.12
N ALA A 85 -34.86 -3.04 -9.36
CA ALA A 85 -33.50 -3.42 -9.76
C ALA A 85 -32.48 -2.28 -9.59
N LEU A 86 -32.89 -1.03 -9.89
CA LEU A 86 -32.06 0.15 -9.64
C LEU A 86 -31.86 0.39 -8.14
N ALA A 87 -32.92 0.32 -7.33
CA ALA A 87 -32.83 0.48 -5.88
C ALA A 87 -31.90 -0.58 -5.24
N GLU A 88 -32.06 -1.84 -5.64
CA GLU A 88 -31.20 -2.95 -5.22
C GLU A 88 -29.73 -2.69 -5.55
N ARG A 89 -29.46 -2.16 -6.75
CA ARG A 89 -28.10 -1.76 -7.13
C ARG A 89 -27.54 -0.67 -6.22
N GLY A 90 -28.37 0.28 -5.81
CA GLY A 90 -28.02 1.31 -4.83
C GLY A 90 -27.68 0.72 -3.46
N HIS A 91 -28.48 -0.22 -2.96
CA HIS A 91 -28.22 -0.93 -1.71
C HIS A 91 -26.92 -1.74 -1.76
N ALA A 92 -26.70 -2.50 -2.83
CA ALA A 92 -25.46 -3.25 -3.03
C ALA A 92 -24.22 -2.34 -2.98
N LEU A 93 -24.29 -1.12 -3.53
CA LEU A 93 -23.18 -0.14 -3.43
C LEU A 93 -22.98 0.35 -2.00
N GLN A 94 -24.05 0.55 -1.21
CA GLN A 94 -23.94 0.94 0.19
C GLN A 94 -23.30 -0.16 1.04
N GLU A 95 -23.69 -1.41 0.83
CA GLU A 95 -23.10 -2.57 1.49
C GLU A 95 -21.62 -2.73 1.11
N GLN A 96 -21.30 -2.63 -0.18
CA GLN A 96 -19.93 -2.70 -0.67
C GLN A 96 -19.06 -1.61 -0.05
N ARG A 97 -19.57 -0.38 0.08
CA ARG A 97 -18.89 0.72 0.76
C ARG A 97 -18.55 0.34 2.21
N ALA A 98 -19.53 -0.19 2.95
CA ALA A 98 -19.34 -0.58 4.34
C ALA A 98 -18.27 -1.67 4.49
N ALA A 99 -18.31 -2.68 3.62
CA ALA A 99 -17.31 -3.75 3.59
C ALA A 99 -15.90 -3.23 3.28
N ILE A 100 -15.74 -2.39 2.25
CA ILE A 100 -14.45 -1.78 1.90
C ILE A 100 -13.93 -0.92 3.05
N ALA A 101 -14.79 -0.09 3.67
CA ALA A 101 -14.42 0.78 4.76
C ALA A 101 -13.96 0.00 6.00
N ALA A 102 -14.65 -1.09 6.36
CA ALA A 102 -14.27 -1.97 7.47
C ALA A 102 -12.93 -2.65 7.21
N TRP A 103 -12.74 -3.20 6.01
CA TRP A 103 -11.47 -3.82 5.63
C TRP A 103 -10.31 -2.81 5.66
N MET A 104 -10.48 -1.62 5.07
CA MET A 104 -9.44 -0.59 5.09
C MET A 104 -9.13 -0.10 6.50
N ALA A 105 -10.12 -0.03 7.40
CA ALA A 105 -9.90 0.32 8.80
C ALA A 105 -8.92 -0.65 9.48
N SER A 106 -9.07 -1.95 9.19
CA SER A 106 -8.20 -3.00 9.73
C SER A 106 -6.79 -3.01 9.11
N GLU A 107 -6.66 -2.57 7.85
CA GLU A 107 -5.40 -2.65 7.09
C GLU A 107 -4.55 -1.37 7.19
N SER A 108 -5.17 -0.18 7.10
CA SER A 108 -4.46 1.09 7.06
C SER A 108 -5.38 2.28 7.35
N ARG A 109 -5.20 2.90 8.53
CA ARG A 109 -5.93 4.12 8.92
C ARG A 109 -5.82 5.24 7.89
N VAL A 110 -4.63 5.46 7.33
CA VAL A 110 -4.41 6.51 6.31
C VAL A 110 -5.19 6.21 5.04
N ALA A 111 -5.18 4.96 4.58
CA ALA A 111 -5.93 4.58 3.37
C ALA A 111 -7.43 4.72 3.57
N LYS A 112 -7.94 4.37 4.76
CA LYS A 112 -9.34 4.58 5.13
C LYS A 112 -9.72 6.06 5.09
N LEU A 113 -8.91 6.95 5.67
CA LEU A 113 -9.19 8.39 5.65
C LEU A 113 -9.28 8.92 4.21
N VAL A 114 -8.33 8.55 3.34
CA VAL A 114 -8.36 8.95 1.93
C VAL A 114 -9.60 8.41 1.22
N PHE A 115 -9.99 7.15 1.46
CA PHE A 115 -11.19 6.56 0.89
C PHE A 115 -12.48 7.24 1.36
N ASP A 116 -12.59 7.54 2.66
CA ASP A 116 -13.74 8.24 3.24
C ASP A 116 -13.86 9.66 2.67
N ASP A 117 -12.73 10.36 2.52
CA ASP A 117 -12.68 11.70 1.90
C ASP A 117 -13.12 11.67 0.44
N CYS A 118 -12.59 10.73 -0.35
CA CYS A 118 -12.98 10.58 -1.77
C CYS A 118 -14.47 10.23 -1.89
N THR A 119 -14.98 9.33 -1.05
CA THR A 119 -16.40 8.95 -1.07
C THR A 119 -17.29 10.12 -0.68
N ARG A 120 -16.89 10.90 0.33
CA ARG A 120 -17.61 12.12 0.75
C ARG A 120 -17.63 13.16 -0.36
N GLU A 121 -16.49 13.43 -0.98
CA GLU A 121 -16.35 14.36 -2.11
C GLU A 121 -17.22 13.92 -3.30
N ILE A 122 -17.22 12.64 -3.67
CA ILE A 122 -18.10 12.12 -4.72
C ILE A 122 -19.58 12.26 -4.35
N SER A 123 -19.92 12.03 -3.08
CA SER A 123 -21.30 12.06 -2.61
C SER A 123 -21.93 13.46 -2.63
N THR A 124 -21.13 14.53 -2.60
CA THR A 124 -21.66 15.91 -2.65
C THR A 124 -22.44 16.19 -3.93
N PHE A 125 -22.04 15.58 -5.05
CA PHE A 125 -22.73 15.71 -6.34
C PHE A 125 -23.58 14.48 -6.70
N VAL A 126 -23.21 13.26 -6.29
CA VAL A 126 -23.99 12.05 -6.60
C VAL A 126 -25.38 12.09 -5.96
N GLY A 127 -25.50 12.55 -4.71
CA GLY A 127 -26.79 12.63 -4.01
C GLY A 127 -27.82 13.50 -4.74
N PRO A 128 -27.52 14.80 -4.98
CA PRO A 128 -28.37 15.67 -5.78
C PRO A 128 -28.64 15.13 -7.20
N ALA A 129 -27.63 14.57 -7.87
CA ALA A 129 -27.79 14.01 -9.21
C ALA A 129 -28.74 12.80 -9.25
N CYS A 130 -28.70 11.91 -8.24
CA CYS A 130 -29.65 10.82 -8.10
C CYS A 130 -31.08 11.34 -7.92
N ALA A 131 -31.27 12.34 -7.03
CA ALA A 131 -32.58 12.93 -6.81
C ALA A 131 -33.16 13.56 -8.09
N MET A 132 -32.32 14.26 -8.87
CA MET A 132 -32.71 14.79 -10.18
C MET A 132 -33.04 13.67 -11.18
N ALA A 133 -32.23 12.62 -11.22
CA ALA A 133 -32.43 11.49 -12.13
C ALA A 133 -33.75 10.78 -11.86
N TRP A 134 -34.11 10.55 -10.59
CA TRP A 134 -35.38 9.93 -10.18
C TRP A 134 -36.60 10.78 -10.53
N ARG A 135 -36.48 12.11 -10.58
CA ARG A 135 -37.57 13.02 -10.99
C ARG A 135 -37.71 13.17 -12.50
N SER A 136 -36.71 12.77 -13.27
CA SER A 136 -36.73 12.87 -14.73
C SER A 136 -37.57 11.76 -15.33
N ALA A 137 -38.30 12.00 -16.43
CA ALA A 137 -39.02 10.95 -17.14
C ALA A 137 -38.04 9.91 -17.74
N PRO A 138 -38.48 8.65 -17.97
CA PRO A 138 -37.68 7.65 -18.65
C PRO A 138 -37.25 8.08 -20.06
N ILE A 139 -36.10 7.58 -20.51
CA ILE A 139 -35.58 7.88 -21.85
C ILE A 139 -36.37 7.12 -22.91
N THR A 140 -36.90 7.85 -23.89
CA THR A 140 -37.66 7.28 -25.01
C THR A 140 -36.90 7.32 -26.34
N ALA A 141 -35.84 8.13 -26.46
CA ALA A 141 -35.04 8.25 -27.68
C ALA A 141 -33.54 8.21 -27.41
N ALA A 142 -32.76 7.72 -28.39
CA ALA A 142 -31.31 7.67 -28.30
C ALA A 142 -30.66 9.05 -28.14
N SER A 143 -31.30 10.11 -28.67
CA SER A 143 -30.86 11.51 -28.48
C SER A 143 -30.82 11.93 -27.01
N ASP A 144 -31.65 11.33 -26.17
CA ASP A 144 -31.72 11.66 -24.74
C ASP A 144 -30.63 10.95 -23.92
N MET A 145 -29.89 10.02 -24.54
CA MET A 145 -28.75 9.32 -23.92
C MET A 145 -27.46 10.15 -23.93
N VAL A 146 -27.45 11.32 -24.56
CA VAL A 146 -26.26 12.18 -24.61
C VAL A 146 -25.97 12.71 -23.21
N LEU A 147 -24.87 12.23 -22.65
CA LEU A 147 -24.27 12.79 -21.45
C LEU A 147 -23.90 14.24 -21.75
N GLY A 148 -24.60 15.20 -21.13
CA GLY A 148 -24.15 16.60 -21.12
C GLY A 148 -22.76 16.73 -20.48
N LYS A 149 -22.30 17.96 -20.20
CA LYS A 149 -21.11 18.22 -19.35
C LYS A 149 -21.34 17.78 -17.88
N SER A 150 -21.90 16.61 -17.64
CA SER A 150 -22.23 16.10 -16.33
C SER A 150 -20.96 15.66 -15.60
N ALA A 151 -20.68 16.29 -14.46
CA ALA A 151 -19.98 15.85 -13.22
C ALA A 151 -18.72 14.94 -13.26
N GLN A 152 -18.31 14.39 -14.40
CA GLN A 152 -17.17 13.49 -14.52
C GLN A 152 -15.85 14.12 -14.06
N PRO A 153 -15.54 15.40 -14.34
CA PRO A 153 -14.24 15.98 -13.97
C PRO A 153 -13.95 15.91 -12.46
N GLU A 154 -14.95 16.16 -11.62
CA GLU A 154 -14.78 16.21 -10.17
C GLU A 154 -14.55 14.81 -9.58
N SER A 155 -15.33 13.82 -10.03
CA SER A 155 -15.15 12.42 -9.60
C SER A 155 -13.75 11.87 -9.94
N GLN A 156 -13.18 12.28 -11.08
CA GLN A 156 -11.87 11.84 -11.53
C GLN A 156 -10.75 12.34 -10.61
N ILE A 157 -10.87 13.56 -10.06
CA ILE A 157 -9.89 14.10 -9.11
C ILE A 157 -9.86 13.26 -7.83
N ALA A 158 -11.02 12.90 -7.29
CA ALA A 158 -11.11 12.04 -6.12
C ALA A 158 -10.55 10.63 -6.39
N ILE A 159 -10.89 10.04 -7.54
CA ILE A 159 -10.38 8.72 -7.96
C ILE A 159 -8.84 8.75 -8.11
N GLN A 160 -8.30 9.76 -8.80
CA GLN A 160 -6.84 9.93 -8.97
C GLN A 160 -6.10 10.09 -7.64
N ARG A 161 -6.72 10.76 -6.65
CA ARG A 161 -6.15 10.88 -5.29
C ARG A 161 -6.02 9.51 -4.63
N MET A 162 -7.06 8.68 -4.75
CA MET A 162 -7.04 7.29 -4.25
C MET A 162 -6.00 6.44 -5.00
N GLU A 163 -5.93 6.55 -6.32
CA GLU A 163 -4.92 5.86 -7.14
C GLU A 163 -3.49 6.27 -6.75
N HIS A 164 -3.25 7.55 -6.53
CA HIS A 164 -1.94 8.07 -6.11
C HIS A 164 -1.53 7.49 -4.76
N MET A 165 -2.46 7.41 -3.81
CA MET A 165 -2.22 6.77 -2.51
C MET A 165 -1.88 5.28 -2.66
N ILE A 166 -2.63 4.54 -3.49
CA ILE A 166 -2.37 3.12 -3.77
C ILE A 166 -1.00 2.95 -4.42
N ARG A 167 -0.65 3.79 -5.40
CA ARG A 167 0.67 3.79 -6.06
C ARG A 167 1.79 4.04 -5.07
N HIS A 168 1.60 4.96 -4.11
CA HIS A 168 2.59 5.20 -3.06
C HIS A 168 2.74 4.00 -2.12
N ARG A 169 1.65 3.29 -1.79
CA ARG A 169 1.66 2.12 -0.89
C ARG A 169 2.32 0.88 -1.51
N PHE A 170 2.08 0.63 -2.81
CA PHE A 170 2.55 -0.58 -3.51
C PHE A 170 3.68 -0.35 -4.52
N GLY A 171 4.04 0.90 -4.79
CA GLY A 171 5.04 1.25 -5.79
C GLY A 171 6.47 1.00 -5.35
N LEU A 172 7.38 1.06 -6.34
CA LEU A 172 8.83 0.93 -6.17
C LEU A 172 9.43 1.89 -5.14
N TYR A 173 8.74 3.00 -4.82
CA TYR A 173 9.14 3.92 -3.76
C TYR A 173 9.36 3.23 -2.40
N ARG A 174 8.60 2.16 -2.11
CA ARG A 174 8.81 1.37 -0.89
C ARG A 174 10.10 0.56 -0.92
N LEU A 175 10.51 0.08 -2.09
CA LEU A 175 11.78 -0.61 -2.29
C LEU A 175 12.96 0.37 -2.25
N MET A 176 12.80 1.52 -2.91
CA MET A 176 13.83 2.54 -3.01
C MET A 176 14.16 3.15 -1.65
N TRP A 177 13.17 3.40 -0.78
CA TRP A 177 13.41 3.94 0.56
C TRP A 177 14.30 3.01 1.39
N ARG A 178 14.09 1.68 1.35
CA ARG A 178 15.00 0.73 2.04
C ARG A 178 16.41 0.81 1.47
N THR A 179 16.58 0.79 0.16
CA THR A 179 17.93 0.85 -0.44
C THR A 179 18.65 2.16 -0.17
N TRP A 180 17.92 3.29 -0.15
CA TRP A 180 18.50 4.61 0.05
C TRP A 180 18.81 4.87 1.53
N VAL A 181 17.92 4.45 2.45
CA VAL A 181 18.17 4.48 3.89
C VAL A 181 19.32 3.55 4.26
N LEU A 182 19.38 2.33 3.72
CA LEU A 182 20.50 1.41 3.97
C LEU A 182 21.82 1.99 3.46
N LYS A 183 21.86 2.57 2.25
CA LYS A 183 23.05 3.27 1.74
C LYS A 183 23.46 4.46 2.60
N ARG A 184 22.50 5.15 3.23
CA ARG A 184 22.80 6.29 4.11
C ARG A 184 23.33 5.84 5.47
N ILE A 185 22.82 4.74 6.02
CA ILE A 185 23.36 4.13 7.24
C ILE A 185 24.77 3.59 6.99
N GLU A 186 25.01 2.92 5.86
CA GLU A 186 26.34 2.42 5.48
C GLU A 186 27.37 3.54 5.33
N LYS A 187 26.95 4.70 4.78
CA LYS A 187 27.82 5.88 4.72
C LYS A 187 28.03 6.53 6.09
N GLY A 188 26.99 6.59 6.94
CA GLY A 188 27.10 7.13 8.29
C GLY A 188 28.10 6.37 9.14
N ILE A 189 28.04 5.03 9.11
CA ILE A 189 28.96 4.15 9.86
C ILE A 189 30.41 4.33 9.41
N LYS A 190 30.66 4.45 8.09
CA LYS A 190 32.03 4.72 7.59
C LYS A 190 32.58 6.08 8.01
N THR A 191 31.71 7.08 8.16
CA THR A 191 32.16 8.43 8.54
C THR A 191 32.50 8.49 10.03
N GLU A 192 31.80 7.72 10.87
CA GLU A 192 32.08 7.63 12.31
C GLU A 192 33.42 6.94 12.62
N ASP A 193 33.83 5.93 11.84
CA ASP A 193 35.17 5.32 11.96
C ASP A 193 36.30 6.29 11.55
N ASP A 194 36.09 7.08 10.50
CA ASP A 194 37.06 8.07 10.03
C ASP A 194 37.17 9.27 11.01
N ASP A 195 36.05 9.66 11.64
CA ASP A 195 36.01 10.72 12.63
C ASP A 195 36.58 10.31 13.99
N LEU A 196 36.53 9.02 14.37
CA LEU A 196 37.20 8.50 15.58
C LEU A 196 38.72 8.52 15.44
N HIS A 197 39.24 8.23 14.25
CA HIS A 197 40.68 8.36 13.97
C HIS A 197 41.15 9.81 13.94
N THR A 198 40.32 10.73 13.43
CA THR A 198 40.65 12.16 13.36
C THR A 198 40.47 12.87 14.72
N SER A 199 39.50 12.43 15.54
CA SER A 199 39.22 13.00 16.86
C SER A 199 40.29 12.68 17.90
N ALA A 200 40.95 11.51 17.80
CA ALA A 200 42.07 11.15 18.66
C ALA A 200 43.28 12.09 18.48
N GLU A 201 43.54 12.58 17.26
CA GLU A 201 44.58 13.57 17.00
C GLU A 201 44.16 14.99 17.46
N SER A 202 42.89 15.35 17.31
CA SER A 202 42.43 16.71 17.66
C SER A 202 42.28 16.95 19.18
N LEU A 203 42.08 15.90 19.99
CA LEU A 203 42.00 15.98 21.45
C LEU A 203 43.33 16.38 22.11
N PHE A 204 44.47 16.19 21.42
CA PHE A 204 45.77 16.68 21.89
C PHE A 204 46.03 18.17 21.60
N SER A 205 45.21 18.84 20.77
CA SER A 205 45.58 20.16 20.23
C SER A 205 44.71 21.34 20.68
N ARG A 206 43.73 21.17 21.57
CA ARG A 206 42.75 22.24 21.88
C ARG A 206 42.44 22.42 23.37
N SER A 207 43.47 22.67 24.17
CA SER A 207 43.35 23.38 25.45
C SER A 207 43.37 24.90 25.18
N GLY A 208 42.21 25.51 25.00
CA GLY A 208 42.05 26.96 24.91
C GLY A 208 40.72 27.38 25.54
N PRO A 209 40.72 28.31 26.51
CA PRO A 209 39.49 28.72 27.19
C PRO A 209 38.75 29.76 26.34
N ALA A 210 37.41 29.67 26.27
CA ALA A 210 36.52 30.73 26.76
C ALA A 210 35.09 30.68 26.19
N SER A 211 34.21 31.27 27.01
CA SER A 211 33.15 32.21 26.61
C SER A 211 31.75 31.67 26.35
N THR A 212 30.98 31.71 27.44
CA THR A 212 29.53 31.78 27.52
C THR A 212 28.95 33.01 26.81
N LYS A 213 27.96 32.82 25.93
CA LYS A 213 26.96 33.86 25.65
C LYS A 213 25.58 33.27 25.37
N ARG A 214 24.66 33.59 26.28
CA ARG A 214 23.20 33.48 26.18
C ARG A 214 22.67 34.45 25.13
N ASP A 215 21.68 34.01 24.35
CA ASP A 215 20.45 34.74 24.01
C ASP A 215 19.61 33.82 23.11
N GLY A 216 18.30 33.59 23.27
CA GLY A 216 17.29 34.41 23.91
C GLY A 216 16.42 35.08 22.85
N LYS A 217 15.38 34.39 22.33
CA LYS A 217 14.15 35.05 21.82
C LYS A 217 13.03 34.06 21.47
N ARG A 218 12.07 33.97 22.40
CA ARG A 218 10.68 33.60 22.13
C ARG A 218 10.02 34.74 21.36
N HIS A 219 9.32 34.44 20.27
CA HIS A 219 8.25 35.30 19.79
C HIS A 219 6.98 34.50 19.57
N GLN A 220 6.08 34.70 20.53
CA GLN A 220 4.68 34.32 20.57
C GLN A 220 3.90 35.51 20.00
N LYS A 221 3.08 35.30 18.98
CA LYS A 221 2.11 36.31 18.54
C LYS A 221 0.77 35.63 18.31
N ASP A 222 -0.08 35.84 19.30
CA ASP A 222 -1.50 35.51 19.37
C ASP A 222 -2.29 36.53 18.55
N GLY A 223 -3.28 36.07 17.80
CA GLY A 223 -3.99 36.87 16.79
C GLY A 223 -5.44 36.45 16.67
N ARG A 224 -6.20 36.70 17.73
CA ARG A 224 -7.65 36.52 17.82
C ARG A 224 -8.35 37.70 17.12
N GLN A 225 -9.11 37.45 16.05
CA GLN A 225 -10.03 38.44 15.47
C GLN A 225 -11.48 38.07 15.78
N GLU A 226 -12.18 39.07 16.33
CA GLU A 226 -13.60 39.11 16.67
C GLU A 226 -14.50 38.95 15.44
N VAL A 227 -15.59 38.21 15.63
CA VAL A 227 -16.77 38.21 14.76
C VAL A 227 -17.77 39.20 15.37
N ARG A 228 -18.24 40.15 14.55
CA ARG A 228 -19.34 41.08 14.88
C ARG A 228 -20.66 40.58 14.25
N PRO A 229 -21.80 41.00 14.83
CA PRO A 229 -23.10 40.33 14.73
C PRO A 229 -23.79 40.47 13.37
#